data_AF-K1PQH4-F1
#
_entry.id   AF-K1PQH4-F1
#
_cell.length_a   1.000
_cell.length_b   1.000
_cell.length_c   1.000
_cell.angle_alpha   90.00
_cell.angle_beta   90.00
_cell.angle_gamma   90.00
#
_symmetry.space_group_name_H-M   'P 1'
#
loop_
_entity.id
_entity.type
_entity.pdbx_description
1 polymer ?
#
loop_
_entity_poly.entity_id
_entity_poly.type
_entity_poly.pdbx_seq_one_letter_code
_entity_poly.pdbx_strand_id
1 'polypeptide(L)'
;MHTFCHNCLSSYILSKCKTKESPVGFPCPLCRRFVPAPSFSVEIEKWTELIPVNGIAKVLSENVNKFCDACTRADEEIEATDWCESCSELLCASCVKYHKRNAICKNHVLISLATFDKVSENQSLESAEVFCQNHSNKVEFLCVDHKELCCTRCVSTTHRKCNQIDDIVEAAENLRKLEKLNFLSKEISKYDETLVKAKSEGRNTVKYIDDTADKIKQESTELRDKIVNHIDALLENLLSELAQSVKQSKDQVEKFVDDISDRHILMTQYLQTLKDTCTTQAPPSIVVFYYFKIIREFKHVTKSSPSRLRLSLHSDVSKDLTRVLEVEKFSDIQTEPHLVPLCGIDFANTRMELIGELNGSEGGVTGGCFLENGDIVLAYRDSNRMLQYNKLELKRERNMEWIPRDVVCQSPSLLFISKNKPHTKGCVEKFDMEKFAFIEDKFLETNIVYSLAISSGFVYAACSDSIVKFDSEGNIVKRYEVKKRTTSVAINKSDEIISSNCTTNYVTVMNDSGEKLHSYFHKKLKYPYGLDVNFSGNIFVVGSDSNNIHILSPKAELLKIFDIESPKCIKFKENSYVCFVGSEKKTTKLYKFLEDM
;
A
#
# COMPACT_ATOMS: atom_id res chain seq x y z
N MET A 1 -27.74 19.00 -27.87
CA MET A 1 -26.30 19.33 -27.94
C MET A 1 -26.11 20.63 -27.17
N HIS A 2 -25.21 20.69 -26.19
CA HIS A 2 -24.95 21.93 -25.42
C HIS A 2 -23.79 22.70 -26.04
N THR A 3 -23.90 24.03 -26.13
CA THR A 3 -22.87 24.92 -26.71
C THR A 3 -22.30 25.83 -25.62
N PHE A 4 -20.99 26.08 -25.67
CA PHE A 4 -20.26 26.88 -24.69
C PHE A 4 -19.27 27.80 -25.41
N CYS A 5 -18.93 28.91 -24.75
CA CYS A 5 -17.84 29.76 -25.21
C CYS A 5 -16.50 29.00 -25.14
N HIS A 6 -15.58 29.25 -26.08
CA HIS A 6 -14.28 28.58 -26.14
C HIS A 6 -13.53 28.66 -24.80
N ASN A 7 -13.37 29.86 -24.25
CA ASN A 7 -12.62 30.06 -23.01
C ASN A 7 -13.28 29.39 -21.79
N CYS A 8 -14.61 29.40 -21.75
CA CYS A 8 -15.43 28.76 -20.72
C CYS A 8 -15.20 27.25 -20.71
N LEU A 9 -15.23 26.64 -21.91
CA LEU A 9 -15.04 25.21 -22.09
C LEU A 9 -13.60 24.81 -21.82
N SER A 10 -12.63 25.57 -22.32
CA SER A 10 -11.20 25.35 -22.09
C SER A 10 -10.84 25.38 -20.61
N SER A 11 -11.25 26.43 -19.88
CA SER A 11 -11.01 26.53 -18.43
C SER A 11 -11.68 25.39 -17.66
N TYR A 12 -12.88 24.98 -18.07
CA TYR A 12 -13.58 23.86 -17.44
C TYR A 12 -12.85 22.52 -17.69
N ILE A 13 -12.43 22.22 -18.92
CA ILE A 13 -11.68 21.02 -19.27
C ILE A 13 -10.39 20.96 -18.45
N LEU A 14 -9.61 22.05 -18.41
CA LEU A 14 -8.37 22.13 -17.64
C LEU A 14 -8.62 21.86 -16.15
N SER A 15 -9.66 22.47 -15.57
CA SER A 15 -10.00 22.28 -14.15
C SER A 15 -10.37 20.83 -13.79
N LYS A 16 -10.89 20.06 -14.74
CA LYS A 16 -11.37 18.68 -14.51
C LYS A 16 -10.38 17.60 -14.93
N CYS A 17 -9.47 17.91 -15.84
CA CYS A 17 -8.57 16.92 -16.43
C CYS A 17 -7.13 17.05 -15.91
N LYS A 18 -6.67 18.25 -15.55
CA LYS A 18 -5.25 18.48 -15.19
C LYS A 18 -4.79 17.73 -13.94
N THR A 19 -5.70 17.42 -13.01
CA THR A 19 -5.37 16.68 -11.79
C THR A 19 -5.46 15.16 -11.96
N LYS A 20 -5.78 14.66 -13.15
CA LYS A 20 -5.90 13.23 -13.44
C LYS A 20 -4.64 12.74 -14.13
N GLU A 21 -4.17 11.55 -13.77
CA GLU A 21 -2.97 10.95 -14.38
C GLU A 21 -3.15 10.66 -15.88
N SER A 22 -4.34 10.16 -16.28
CA SER A 22 -4.68 9.87 -17.68
C SER A 22 -6.12 10.26 -17.97
N PRO A 23 -6.38 11.53 -18.36
CA PRO A 23 -7.71 11.98 -18.68
C PRO A 23 -8.18 11.43 -20.03
N VAL A 24 -9.32 10.75 -20.04
CA VAL A 24 -9.93 10.17 -21.25
C VAL A 24 -11.14 10.95 -21.78
N GLY A 25 -11.42 12.11 -21.16
CA GLY A 25 -12.57 12.95 -21.47
C GLY A 25 -13.04 13.78 -20.27
N PHE A 26 -14.15 14.49 -20.45
CA PHE A 26 -14.72 15.37 -19.44
C PHE A 26 -16.25 15.30 -19.41
N PRO A 27 -16.90 15.54 -18.25
CA PRO A 27 -18.36 15.58 -18.19
C PRO A 27 -18.87 16.93 -18.70
N CYS A 28 -19.90 16.93 -19.55
CA CYS A 28 -20.55 18.15 -20.04
C CYS A 28 -20.91 19.09 -18.86
N PRO A 29 -20.60 20.41 -18.93
CA PRO A 29 -20.88 21.35 -17.84
C PRO A 29 -22.34 21.41 -17.39
N LEU A 30 -23.29 21.16 -18.31
CA LEU A 30 -24.74 21.25 -18.04
C LEU A 30 -25.35 19.89 -17.67
N CYS A 31 -25.30 18.90 -18.56
CA CYS A 31 -25.96 17.61 -18.32
C CYS A 31 -25.09 16.53 -17.68
N ARG A 32 -23.80 16.82 -17.43
CA ARG A 32 -22.83 15.88 -16.83
C ARG A 32 -22.59 14.58 -17.61
N ARG A 33 -23.20 14.40 -18.78
CA ARG A 33 -22.90 13.29 -19.70
C ARG A 33 -21.43 13.32 -20.07
N PHE A 34 -20.78 12.14 -20.06
CA PHE A 34 -19.36 12.02 -20.38
C PHE A 34 -19.11 12.33 -21.86
N VAL A 35 -18.15 13.20 -22.12
CA VAL A 35 -17.67 13.57 -23.46
C VAL A 35 -16.27 12.98 -23.62
N PRO A 36 -16.05 12.02 -24.53
CA PRO A 36 -14.73 11.46 -24.81
C PRO A 36 -13.73 12.53 -25.25
N ALA A 37 -12.45 12.29 -25.01
CA ALA A 37 -11.39 13.15 -25.54
C ALA A 37 -11.48 13.22 -27.07
N PRO A 38 -11.32 14.41 -27.68
CA PRO A 38 -11.35 14.55 -29.13
C PRO A 38 -10.14 13.89 -29.80
N SER A 39 -9.02 13.74 -29.07
CA SER A 39 -7.86 12.96 -29.47
C SER A 39 -7.06 12.56 -28.22
N PHE A 40 -6.51 11.35 -28.20
CA PHE A 40 -5.61 10.86 -27.15
C PHE A 40 -4.14 11.25 -27.39
N SER A 41 -3.80 11.78 -28.59
CA SER A 41 -2.43 12.15 -28.98
C SER A 41 -2.14 13.64 -28.83
N VAL A 42 -3.11 14.43 -28.40
CA VAL A 42 -3.03 15.89 -28.31
C VAL A 42 -3.14 16.32 -26.85
N GLU A 43 -2.30 17.29 -26.46
CA GLU A 43 -2.31 17.91 -25.13
C GLU A 43 -3.69 18.46 -24.76
N ILE A 44 -4.04 18.37 -23.47
CA ILE A 44 -5.37 18.71 -22.93
C ILE A 44 -5.76 20.16 -23.25
N GLU A 45 -4.78 21.05 -23.24
CA GLU A 45 -4.90 22.48 -23.54
C GLU A 45 -5.54 22.73 -24.91
N LYS A 46 -5.27 21.84 -25.89
CA LYS A 46 -5.75 21.96 -27.28
C LYS A 46 -7.02 21.18 -27.55
N TRP A 47 -7.58 20.47 -26.58
CA TRP A 47 -8.82 19.70 -26.78
C TRP A 47 -9.98 20.60 -27.23
N THR A 48 -10.04 21.82 -26.71
CA THR A 48 -11.11 22.77 -27.05
C THR A 48 -11.09 23.15 -28.53
N GLU A 49 -9.92 23.16 -29.17
CA GLU A 49 -9.74 23.50 -30.59
C GLU A 49 -10.26 22.38 -31.51
N LEU A 50 -10.28 21.14 -31.03
CA LEU A 50 -10.73 19.96 -31.77
C LEU A 50 -12.23 19.70 -31.59
N ILE A 51 -12.89 20.39 -30.66
CA ILE A 51 -14.33 20.26 -30.47
C ILE A 51 -15.04 21.04 -31.59
N PRO A 52 -16.02 20.42 -32.30
CA PRO A 52 -16.72 21.09 -33.38
C PRO A 52 -17.33 22.43 -32.96
N VAL A 53 -16.99 23.48 -33.72
CA VAL A 53 -17.58 24.81 -33.54
C VAL A 53 -19.02 24.77 -34.05
N ASN A 54 -19.96 25.22 -33.22
CA ASN A 54 -21.33 25.41 -33.66
C ASN A 54 -21.38 26.62 -34.61
N GLY A 55 -21.38 26.35 -35.91
CA GLY A 55 -21.37 27.37 -36.97
C GLY A 55 -22.53 28.36 -36.86
N ILE A 56 -23.68 27.90 -36.38
CA ILE A 56 -24.85 28.77 -36.18
C ILE A 56 -24.61 29.76 -35.03
N ALA A 57 -24.07 29.28 -33.91
CA ALA A 57 -23.74 30.13 -32.77
C ALA A 57 -22.65 31.16 -33.14
N LYS A 58 -21.70 30.78 -34.00
CA LYS A 58 -20.67 31.68 -34.53
C LYS A 58 -21.28 32.80 -35.37
N VAL A 59 -22.10 32.45 -36.37
CA VAL A 59 -22.77 33.43 -37.25
C VAL A 59 -23.65 34.39 -36.44
N LEU A 60 -24.39 33.89 -35.45
CA LEU A 60 -25.24 34.73 -34.59
C LEU A 60 -24.44 35.66 -33.66
N SER A 61 -23.20 35.29 -33.28
CA SER A 61 -22.32 36.14 -32.47
C SER A 61 -21.61 37.21 -33.29
N GLU A 62 -21.34 36.94 -34.57
CA GLU A 62 -20.62 37.84 -35.49
C GLU A 62 -21.57 38.81 -36.21
N ASN A 63 -22.80 38.39 -36.54
CA ASN A 63 -23.80 39.23 -37.21
C ASN A 63 -24.78 39.86 -36.21
N VAL A 64 -24.40 41.02 -35.67
CA VAL A 64 -25.23 41.84 -34.76
C VAL A 64 -26.56 42.25 -35.43
N ASN A 65 -26.53 42.47 -36.75
CA ASN A 65 -27.70 42.80 -37.54
C ASN A 65 -28.05 41.58 -38.42
N LYS A 66 -29.20 40.95 -38.15
CA LYS A 66 -29.67 39.71 -38.79
C LYS A 66 -30.13 39.92 -40.24
N PHE A 67 -29.32 40.57 -41.07
CA PHE A 67 -29.64 40.82 -42.48
C PHE A 67 -29.22 39.66 -43.39
N CYS A 68 -29.84 39.59 -44.55
CA CYS A 68 -29.55 38.61 -45.58
C CYS A 68 -28.25 38.96 -46.31
N ASP A 69 -27.27 38.05 -46.27
CA ASP A 69 -25.93 38.23 -46.83
C ASP A 69 -25.95 38.45 -48.36
N ALA A 70 -26.91 37.84 -49.05
CA ALA A 70 -27.08 38.05 -50.50
C ALA A 70 -27.67 39.42 -50.82
N CYS A 71 -28.52 39.97 -49.94
CA CYS A 71 -29.17 41.27 -50.12
C CYS A 71 -28.22 42.41 -49.73
N THR A 72 -27.42 42.24 -48.67
CA THR A 72 -26.43 43.24 -48.27
C THR A 72 -25.36 43.46 -49.34
N ARG A 73 -25.01 42.44 -50.13
CA ARG A 73 -24.14 42.59 -51.32
C ARG A 73 -24.73 43.46 -52.42
N ALA A 74 -26.04 43.65 -52.41
CA ALA A 74 -26.77 44.53 -53.31
C ALA A 74 -27.18 45.85 -52.61
N ASP A 75 -26.56 46.19 -51.47
CA ASP A 75 -26.88 47.33 -50.62
C ASP A 75 -28.34 47.34 -50.10
N GLU A 76 -28.94 46.16 -49.94
CA GLU A 76 -30.28 45.98 -49.40
C GLU A 76 -30.25 45.38 -47.97
N GLU A 77 -30.86 46.09 -47.01
CA GLU A 77 -30.96 45.66 -45.61
C GLU A 77 -32.25 44.87 -45.34
N ILE A 78 -32.32 43.65 -45.88
CA ILE A 78 -33.47 42.76 -45.70
C ILE A 78 -33.19 41.75 -44.59
N GLU A 79 -34.09 41.61 -43.62
CA GLU A 79 -33.94 40.64 -42.52
C GLU A 79 -33.89 39.20 -43.04
N ALA A 80 -32.92 38.43 -42.54
CA ALA A 80 -32.77 37.02 -42.84
C ALA A 80 -33.80 36.19 -42.09
N THR A 81 -34.32 35.15 -42.75
CA THR A 81 -35.29 34.21 -42.17
C THR A 81 -34.70 32.84 -41.93
N ASP A 82 -33.68 32.47 -42.71
CA ASP A 82 -33.07 31.15 -42.71
C ASP A 82 -31.54 31.28 -42.86
N TRP A 83 -30.82 30.34 -42.25
CA TRP A 83 -29.40 30.16 -42.45
C TRP A 83 -29.15 28.94 -43.33
N CYS A 84 -28.30 29.09 -44.35
CA CYS A 84 -27.84 27.99 -45.17
C CYS A 84 -26.52 27.44 -44.63
N GLU A 85 -26.52 26.22 -44.10
CA GLU A 85 -25.32 25.59 -43.52
C GLU A 85 -24.23 25.40 -44.57
N SER A 86 -24.60 24.86 -45.74
CA SER A 86 -23.65 24.56 -46.82
C SER A 86 -23.01 25.80 -47.46
N CYS A 87 -23.66 26.97 -47.37
CA CYS A 87 -23.12 28.24 -47.85
C CYS A 87 -22.53 29.10 -46.73
N SER A 88 -22.84 28.79 -45.47
CA SER A 88 -22.54 29.64 -44.30
C SER A 88 -23.07 31.07 -44.44
N GLU A 89 -24.26 31.23 -45.05
CA GLU A 89 -24.89 32.54 -45.32
C GLU A 89 -26.31 32.64 -44.72
N LEU A 90 -26.65 33.82 -44.24
CA LEU A 90 -27.99 34.25 -43.83
C LEU A 90 -28.79 34.67 -45.07
N LEU A 91 -30.00 34.13 -45.22
CA LEU A 91 -30.85 34.36 -46.38
C LEU A 91 -32.24 34.85 -45.96
N CYS A 92 -32.75 35.86 -46.65
CA CYS A 92 -34.15 36.26 -46.53
C CYS A 92 -35.06 35.27 -47.26
N ALA A 93 -36.37 35.34 -46.99
CA ALA A 93 -37.35 34.43 -47.58
C ALA A 93 -37.31 34.39 -49.12
N SER A 94 -36.97 35.50 -49.77
CA SER A 94 -36.81 35.58 -51.22
C SER A 94 -35.57 34.81 -51.68
N CYS A 95 -34.41 35.06 -51.07
CA CYS A 95 -33.17 34.37 -51.39
C CYS A 95 -33.26 32.86 -51.14
N VAL A 96 -33.94 32.43 -50.08
CA VAL A 96 -34.22 31.00 -49.81
C VAL A 96 -35.00 30.34 -50.95
N LYS A 97 -36.02 31.01 -51.49
CA LYS A 97 -36.80 30.48 -52.62
C LYS A 97 -35.93 30.30 -53.86
N TYR A 98 -35.03 31.23 -54.14
CA TYR A 98 -34.08 31.09 -55.24
C TYR A 98 -33.05 29.98 -54.97
N HIS A 99 -32.57 29.88 -53.73
CA HIS A 99 -31.61 28.86 -53.30
C HIS A 99 -32.14 27.44 -53.53
N LYS A 100 -33.41 27.20 -53.17
CA LYS A 100 -34.08 25.92 -53.39
C LYS A 100 -34.32 25.58 -54.87
N ARG A 101 -34.44 26.61 -55.73
CA ARG A 101 -34.71 26.44 -57.17
C ARG A 101 -33.44 26.22 -57.99
N ASN A 102 -32.30 26.67 -57.50
CA ASN A 102 -31.03 26.58 -58.22
C ASN A 102 -30.46 25.15 -58.11
N ALA A 103 -30.09 24.57 -59.25
CA ALA A 103 -29.58 23.21 -59.34
C ALA A 103 -28.33 22.94 -58.48
N ILE A 104 -27.54 23.99 -58.18
CA ILE A 104 -26.30 23.90 -57.40
C ILE A 104 -26.61 23.83 -55.90
N CYS A 105 -27.51 24.67 -55.39
CA CYS A 105 -27.78 24.80 -53.95
C CYS A 105 -29.12 24.19 -53.49
N LYS A 106 -29.88 23.55 -54.38
CA LYS A 106 -31.17 22.88 -54.05
C LYS A 106 -31.09 21.84 -52.92
N ASN A 107 -29.91 21.23 -52.74
CA ASN A 107 -29.68 20.18 -51.74
C ASN A 107 -29.02 20.73 -50.46
N HIS A 108 -28.80 22.03 -50.35
CA HIS A 108 -28.19 22.62 -49.16
C HIS A 108 -29.16 22.59 -47.98
N VAL A 109 -28.60 22.40 -46.78
CA VAL A 109 -29.38 22.38 -45.54
C VAL A 109 -29.72 23.81 -45.13
N LEU A 110 -31.01 24.11 -45.05
CA LEU A 110 -31.55 25.41 -44.65
C LEU A 110 -32.22 25.29 -43.28
N ILE A 111 -31.80 26.11 -42.34
CA ILE A 111 -32.27 26.12 -40.95
C ILE A 111 -32.97 27.45 -40.70
N SER A 112 -34.26 27.42 -40.36
CA SER A 112 -34.99 28.65 -40.06
C SER A 112 -34.55 29.24 -38.72
N LEU A 113 -34.31 30.56 -38.71
CA LEU A 113 -33.93 31.32 -37.52
C LEU A 113 -35.08 31.41 -36.49
N ALA A 114 -36.33 31.24 -36.92
CA ALA A 114 -37.51 31.28 -36.05
C ALA A 114 -37.69 30.00 -35.20
N THR A 115 -37.15 28.88 -35.65
CA THR A 115 -37.22 27.58 -34.95
C THR A 115 -36.22 27.45 -33.78
N PHE A 116 -35.41 28.47 -33.52
CA PHE A 116 -34.29 28.40 -32.57
C PHE A 116 -34.67 28.06 -31.13
N ASP A 117 -35.83 28.52 -30.65
CA ASP A 117 -36.29 28.23 -29.29
C ASP A 117 -36.78 26.79 -29.10
N LYS A 118 -36.89 25.98 -30.17
CA LYS A 118 -37.50 24.64 -30.13
C LYS A 118 -36.70 23.53 -30.81
N VAL A 119 -35.52 23.77 -31.35
CA VAL A 119 -34.64 22.66 -31.80
C VAL A 119 -33.80 22.15 -30.64
N SER A 120 -34.49 21.60 -29.65
CA SER A 120 -33.94 20.53 -28.81
C SER A 120 -34.72 19.27 -29.16
N GLU A 121 -33.95 18.22 -29.43
CA GLU A 121 -34.36 16.83 -29.57
C GLU A 121 -34.83 16.39 -30.97
N ASN A 122 -34.03 15.45 -31.50
CA ASN A 122 -34.33 14.48 -32.55
C ASN A 122 -33.91 14.83 -33.98
N GLN A 123 -32.60 14.72 -34.24
CA GLN A 123 -32.16 14.03 -35.44
C GLN A 123 -31.82 12.59 -35.06
N SER A 124 -32.76 11.70 -35.34
CA SER A 124 -32.62 10.26 -35.31
C SER A 124 -31.51 9.82 -36.25
N LEU A 125 -30.60 8.97 -35.75
CA LEU A 125 -29.44 8.37 -36.44
C LEU A 125 -29.80 7.34 -37.53
N GLU A 126 -31.00 7.43 -38.10
CA GLU A 126 -31.43 6.56 -39.18
C GLU A 126 -31.35 7.38 -40.48
N SER A 127 -30.39 7.02 -41.34
CA SER A 127 -30.07 7.58 -42.67
C SER A 127 -29.28 8.91 -42.76
N ALA A 128 -28.20 9.07 -42.00
CA ALA A 128 -27.16 10.05 -42.36
C ALA A 128 -26.16 9.41 -43.33
N GLU A 129 -26.17 9.82 -44.60
CA GLU A 129 -25.09 9.45 -45.52
C GLU A 129 -23.77 10.05 -45.02
N VAL A 130 -22.75 9.21 -44.83
CA VAL A 130 -21.44 9.66 -44.34
C VAL A 130 -20.63 10.20 -45.52
N PHE A 131 -20.26 11.47 -45.45
CA PHE A 131 -19.43 12.14 -46.46
C PHE A 131 -17.97 12.24 -46.00
N CYS A 132 -17.06 12.14 -46.97
CA CYS A 132 -15.63 12.25 -46.76
C CYS A 132 -15.26 13.68 -46.35
N GLN A 133 -14.57 13.83 -45.22
CA GLN A 133 -14.20 15.13 -44.66
C GLN A 133 -13.33 15.99 -45.59
N ASN A 134 -12.51 15.37 -46.44
CA ASN A 134 -11.58 16.10 -47.32
C ASN A 134 -12.18 16.48 -48.68
N HIS A 135 -13.24 15.80 -49.11
CA HIS A 135 -13.73 15.89 -50.48
C HIS A 135 -15.24 16.02 -50.61
N SER A 136 -15.98 15.97 -49.50
CA SER A 136 -17.46 16.02 -49.45
C SER A 136 -18.18 15.01 -50.36
N ASN A 137 -17.49 13.93 -50.73
CA ASN A 137 -18.04 12.82 -51.52
C ASN A 137 -18.53 11.69 -50.60
N LYS A 138 -19.46 10.87 -51.07
CA LYS A 138 -19.93 9.70 -50.32
C LYS A 138 -18.75 8.76 -49.99
N VAL A 139 -18.72 8.29 -48.74
CA VAL A 139 -17.77 7.27 -48.29
C VAL A 139 -18.28 5.90 -48.72
N GLU A 140 -17.43 5.15 -49.44
CA GLU A 140 -17.78 3.85 -50.02
C GLU A 140 -16.72 2.77 -49.75
N PHE A 141 -15.49 3.18 -49.36
CA PHE A 141 -14.35 2.27 -49.20
C PHE A 141 -13.71 2.40 -47.81
N LEU A 142 -13.00 1.36 -47.39
CA LEU A 142 -12.15 1.33 -46.20
C LEU A 142 -10.71 1.04 -46.64
N CYS A 143 -9.77 1.94 -46.34
CA CYS A 143 -8.36 1.60 -46.45
C CYS A 143 -7.93 0.83 -45.20
N VAL A 144 -7.56 -0.44 -45.35
CA VAL A 144 -7.21 -1.31 -44.21
C VAL A 144 -5.84 -0.97 -43.63
N ASP A 145 -4.90 -0.53 -44.48
CA ASP A 145 -3.56 -0.14 -44.04
C ASP A 145 -3.61 1.07 -43.09
N HIS A 146 -4.48 2.03 -43.37
CA HIS A 146 -4.65 3.25 -42.56
C HIS A 146 -5.81 3.15 -41.56
N LYS A 147 -6.70 2.16 -41.72
CA LYS A 147 -7.97 2.00 -40.96
C LYS A 147 -8.88 3.23 -41.07
N GLU A 148 -8.92 3.82 -42.26
CA GLU A 148 -9.65 5.06 -42.54
C GLU A 148 -10.73 4.87 -43.61
N LEU A 149 -11.83 5.60 -43.45
CA LEU A 149 -12.94 5.63 -44.40
C LEU A 149 -12.62 6.53 -45.59
N CYS A 150 -12.81 6.02 -46.81
CA CYS A 150 -12.40 6.66 -48.05
C CYS A 150 -13.56 6.85 -49.03
N CYS A 151 -13.54 7.96 -49.77
CA CYS A 151 -14.31 8.10 -51.01
C CYS A 151 -13.46 7.66 -52.22
N THR A 152 -14.09 7.51 -53.38
CA THR A 152 -13.43 7.21 -54.67
C THR A 152 -12.23 8.10 -54.98
N ARG A 153 -12.31 9.40 -54.62
CA ARG A 153 -11.21 10.35 -54.80
C ARG A 153 -10.03 10.07 -53.87
N CYS A 154 -10.27 9.74 -52.59
CA CYS A 154 -9.20 9.39 -51.64
C CYS A 154 -8.42 8.15 -52.08
N VAL A 155 -9.13 7.12 -52.56
CA VAL A 155 -8.52 5.90 -53.10
C VAL A 155 -7.53 6.22 -54.23
N SER A 156 -7.91 7.17 -55.08
CA SER A 156 -7.12 7.56 -56.26
C SER A 156 -5.97 8.52 -55.96
N THR A 157 -6.02 9.24 -54.83
CA THR A 157 -5.03 10.28 -54.48
C THR A 157 -4.15 9.85 -53.31
N THR A 158 -4.72 9.80 -52.11
CA THR A 158 -4.00 9.58 -50.84
C THR A 158 -3.66 8.13 -50.59
N HIS A 159 -4.56 7.21 -50.96
CA HIS A 159 -4.39 5.77 -50.70
C HIS A 159 -4.00 4.96 -51.93
N ARG A 160 -3.54 5.63 -53.00
CA ARG A 160 -3.17 4.96 -54.27
C ARG A 160 -2.07 3.90 -54.12
N LYS A 161 -1.21 4.06 -53.11
CA LYS A 161 -0.09 3.15 -52.81
C LYS A 161 -0.40 2.19 -51.66
N CYS A 162 -1.61 2.19 -51.14
CA CYS A 162 -2.05 1.24 -50.13
C CYS A 162 -2.26 -0.13 -50.76
N ASN A 163 -1.95 -1.17 -49.99
CA ASN A 163 -2.04 -2.56 -50.40
C ASN A 163 -3.45 -3.11 -50.30
N GLN A 164 -4.24 -2.64 -49.33
CA GLN A 164 -5.59 -3.15 -49.10
C GLN A 164 -6.64 -2.04 -48.95
N ILE A 165 -7.63 -2.07 -49.85
CA ILE A 165 -8.79 -1.20 -49.87
C ILE A 165 -10.02 -2.08 -50.09
N ASP A 166 -10.89 -2.14 -49.10
CA ASP A 166 -12.07 -2.98 -49.07
C ASP A 166 -13.33 -2.12 -49.31
N ASP A 167 -14.37 -2.70 -49.91
CA ASP A 167 -15.70 -2.08 -49.93
C ASP A 167 -16.26 -2.01 -48.50
N ILE A 168 -16.88 -0.88 -48.14
CA ILE A 168 -17.34 -0.65 -46.77
C ILE A 168 -18.44 -1.63 -46.34
N VAL A 169 -19.30 -2.07 -47.27
CA VAL A 169 -20.38 -3.01 -47.00
C VAL A 169 -19.80 -4.39 -46.73
N GLU A 170 -18.86 -4.84 -47.57
CA GLU A 170 -18.17 -6.12 -47.37
C GLU A 170 -17.34 -6.13 -46.08
N ALA A 171 -16.62 -5.04 -45.79
CA ALA A 171 -15.87 -4.88 -44.56
C ALA A 171 -16.79 -4.96 -43.32
N ALA A 172 -17.95 -4.29 -43.37
CA ALA A 172 -18.94 -4.35 -42.29
C ALA A 172 -19.53 -5.76 -42.12
N GLU A 173 -19.83 -6.48 -43.21
CA GLU A 173 -20.27 -7.86 -43.14
C GLU A 173 -19.19 -8.79 -42.56
N ASN A 174 -17.94 -8.63 -42.96
CA ASN A 174 -16.82 -9.42 -42.45
C ASN A 174 -16.59 -9.20 -40.95
N LEU A 175 -16.74 -7.97 -40.46
CA LEU A 175 -16.70 -7.67 -39.02
C LEU A 175 -17.82 -8.39 -38.23
N ARG A 176 -19.00 -8.53 -38.83
CA ARG A 176 -20.14 -9.25 -38.24
C ARG A 176 -19.95 -10.77 -38.30
N LYS A 177 -19.56 -11.32 -39.46
CA LYS A 177 -19.37 -12.76 -39.69
C LYS A 177 -18.23 -13.35 -38.87
N LEU A 178 -17.11 -12.64 -38.74
CA LEU A 178 -15.94 -13.10 -37.96
C LEU A 178 -16.10 -12.90 -36.44
N GLU A 179 -17.28 -12.48 -35.96
CA GLU A 179 -17.57 -12.16 -34.56
C GLU A 179 -16.57 -11.18 -33.90
N LYS A 180 -15.80 -10.41 -34.70
CA LYS A 180 -14.80 -9.47 -34.19
C LYS A 180 -15.43 -8.41 -33.27
N LEU A 181 -16.66 -7.99 -33.56
CA LEU A 181 -17.44 -7.09 -32.71
C LEU A 181 -17.78 -7.72 -31.35
N ASN A 182 -18.18 -9.00 -31.34
CA ASN A 182 -18.48 -9.74 -30.11
C ASN A 182 -17.20 -9.98 -29.28
N PHE A 183 -16.08 -10.28 -29.95
CA PHE A 183 -14.78 -10.40 -29.30
C PHE A 183 -14.36 -9.10 -28.62
N LEU A 184 -14.38 -7.98 -29.36
CA LEU A 184 -14.08 -6.66 -28.80
C LEU A 184 -15.05 -6.28 -27.67
N SER A 185 -16.34 -6.59 -27.81
CA SER A 185 -17.33 -6.34 -26.76
C SER A 185 -17.00 -7.11 -25.47
N LYS A 186 -16.52 -8.36 -25.58
CA LYS A 186 -16.08 -9.16 -24.43
C LYS A 186 -14.82 -8.60 -23.80
N GLU A 187 -13.84 -8.17 -24.61
CA GLU A 187 -12.62 -7.53 -24.11
C GLU A 187 -12.92 -6.23 -23.36
N ILE A 188 -13.78 -5.37 -23.93
CA ILE A 188 -14.23 -4.13 -23.28
C ILE A 188 -14.95 -4.45 -21.98
N SER A 189 -15.86 -5.43 -21.96
CA SER A 189 -16.61 -5.80 -20.75
C SER A 189 -15.68 -6.30 -19.64
N LYS A 190 -14.70 -7.15 -19.99
CA LYS A 190 -13.69 -7.66 -19.05
C LYS A 190 -12.81 -6.53 -18.48
N TYR A 191 -12.44 -5.55 -19.32
CA TYR A 191 -11.68 -4.39 -18.86
C TYR A 191 -12.54 -3.48 -17.97
N ASP A 192 -13.82 -3.28 -18.31
CA ASP A 192 -14.76 -2.51 -17.49
C ASP A 192 -14.97 -3.14 -16.10
N GLU A 193 -15.10 -4.46 -16.01
CA GLU A 193 -15.13 -5.17 -14.72
C GLU A 193 -13.88 -4.88 -13.88
N THR A 194 -12.70 -4.83 -14.51
CA THR A 194 -11.46 -4.45 -13.83
C THR A 194 -11.49 -2.99 -13.34
N LEU A 195 -12.02 -2.06 -14.15
CA LEU A 195 -12.18 -0.66 -13.74
C LEU A 195 -13.17 -0.50 -12.58
N VAL A 196 -14.28 -1.24 -12.61
CA VAL A 196 -15.27 -1.27 -11.52
C VAL A 196 -14.63 -1.79 -10.24
N LYS A 197 -13.85 -2.88 -10.34
CA LYS A 197 -13.10 -3.43 -9.21
C LYS A 197 -12.10 -2.40 -8.67
N ALA A 198 -11.30 -1.77 -9.53
CA ALA A 198 -10.35 -0.71 -9.15
C ALA A 198 -11.01 0.42 -8.38
N LYS A 199 -12.16 0.88 -8.87
CA LYS A 199 -12.95 1.93 -8.23
C LYS A 199 -13.46 1.50 -6.85
N SER A 200 -13.90 0.25 -6.71
CA SER A 200 -14.38 -0.29 -5.44
C SER A 200 -13.24 -0.46 -4.43
N GLU A 201 -12.09 -0.98 -4.85
CA GLU A 201 -10.91 -1.14 -4.01
C GLU A 201 -10.36 0.22 -3.57
N GLY A 202 -10.29 1.21 -4.47
CA GLY A 202 -9.90 2.57 -4.12
C GLY A 202 -10.81 3.19 -3.05
N ARG A 203 -12.13 2.93 -3.09
CA ARG A 203 -13.06 3.36 -2.03
C ARG A 203 -12.81 2.62 -0.72
N ASN A 204 -12.52 1.33 -0.77
CA ASN A 204 -12.18 0.54 0.41
C ASN A 204 -10.86 1.01 1.03
N THR A 205 -9.87 1.41 0.23
CA THR A 205 -8.61 1.98 0.71
C THR A 205 -8.84 3.29 1.44
N VAL A 206 -9.72 4.17 0.96
CA VAL A 206 -10.10 5.40 1.69
C VAL A 206 -10.70 5.03 3.05
N LYS A 207 -11.64 4.09 3.09
CA LYS A 207 -12.21 3.62 4.35
C LYS A 207 -11.16 3.02 5.29
N TYR A 208 -10.24 2.21 4.76
CA TYR A 208 -9.14 1.64 5.53
C TYR A 208 -8.22 2.72 6.11
N ILE A 209 -7.93 3.79 5.35
CA ILE A 209 -7.15 4.93 5.83
C ILE A 209 -7.87 5.58 7.02
N ASP A 210 -9.18 5.83 6.90
CA ASP A 210 -9.98 6.42 7.97
C ASP A 210 -9.98 5.50 9.22
N ASP A 211 -10.29 4.22 9.06
CA ASP A 211 -10.33 3.22 10.14
C ASP A 211 -8.96 3.08 10.82
N THR A 212 -7.87 3.07 10.05
CA THR A 212 -6.50 2.95 10.57
C THR A 212 -6.06 4.22 11.29
N ALA A 213 -6.41 5.40 10.77
CA ALA A 213 -6.13 6.67 11.43
C ALA A 213 -6.83 6.75 12.79
N ASP A 214 -8.09 6.32 12.87
CA ASP A 214 -8.85 6.25 14.12
C ASP A 214 -8.23 5.26 15.10
N LYS A 215 -7.79 4.08 14.62
CA LYS A 215 -7.10 3.09 15.44
C LYS A 215 -5.77 3.63 16.00
N ILE A 216 -4.92 4.23 15.17
CA ILE A 216 -3.65 4.83 15.60
C ILE A 216 -3.90 5.90 16.66
N LYS A 217 -4.93 6.72 16.44
CA LYS A 217 -5.34 7.74 17.41
C LYS A 217 -5.76 7.12 18.74
N GLN A 218 -6.58 6.08 18.72
CA GLN A 218 -7.00 5.36 19.93
C GLN A 218 -5.80 4.77 20.68
N GLU A 219 -4.95 4.00 20.01
CA GLU A 219 -3.77 3.37 20.62
C GLU A 219 -2.81 4.40 21.20
N SER A 220 -2.61 5.54 20.50
CA SER A 220 -1.80 6.65 21.00
C SER A 220 -2.38 7.26 22.28
N THR A 221 -3.70 7.45 22.33
CA THR A 221 -4.37 7.96 23.55
C THR A 221 -4.32 6.96 24.71
N GLU A 222 -4.50 5.67 24.45
CA GLU A 222 -4.39 4.64 25.47
C GLU A 222 -2.98 4.54 26.06
N LEU A 223 -1.94 4.65 25.22
CA LEU A 223 -0.56 4.67 25.68
C LEU A 223 -0.28 5.90 26.56
N ARG A 224 -0.73 7.08 26.13
CA ARG A 224 -0.65 8.31 26.95
C ARG A 224 -1.30 8.08 28.31
N ASP A 225 -2.51 7.54 28.34
CA ASP A 225 -3.26 7.36 29.59
C ASP A 225 -2.57 6.35 30.52
N LYS A 226 -1.99 5.26 29.97
CA LYS A 226 -1.16 4.32 30.73
C LYS A 226 0.06 4.99 31.37
N ILE A 227 0.76 5.85 30.62
CA ILE A 227 1.93 6.59 31.13
C ILE A 227 1.53 7.53 32.25
N VAL A 228 0.49 8.34 32.04
CA VAL A 228 0.00 9.31 33.04
C VAL A 228 -0.43 8.59 34.32
N ASN A 229 -1.28 7.56 34.20
CA ASN A 229 -1.75 6.80 35.36
C ASN A 229 -0.62 6.13 36.14
N HIS A 230 0.43 5.66 35.45
CA HIS A 230 1.59 5.08 36.13
C HIS A 230 2.39 6.13 36.91
N ILE A 231 2.60 7.31 36.33
CA ILE A 231 3.29 8.42 37.00
C ILE A 231 2.49 8.89 38.23
N ASP A 232 1.17 9.02 38.11
CA ASP A 232 0.30 9.40 39.22
C ASP A 232 0.36 8.36 40.36
N ALA A 233 0.34 7.07 40.04
CA ALA A 233 0.46 6.00 41.04
C ALA A 233 1.82 6.03 41.76
N LEU A 234 2.92 6.32 41.05
CA LEU A 234 4.24 6.47 41.68
C LEU A 234 4.28 7.67 42.64
N LEU A 235 3.65 8.79 42.25
CA LEU A 235 3.55 9.98 43.09
C LEU A 235 2.74 9.70 44.36
N GLU A 236 1.59 9.04 44.23
CA GLU A 236 0.76 8.65 45.38
C GLU A 236 1.52 7.75 46.36
N ASN A 237 2.29 6.79 45.84
CA ASN A 237 3.09 5.92 46.70
C ASN A 237 4.19 6.69 47.45
N LEU A 238 4.93 7.57 46.76
CA LEU A 238 5.94 8.45 47.39
C LEU A 238 5.33 9.30 48.52
N LEU A 239 4.16 9.89 48.29
CA LEU A 239 3.46 10.72 49.28
C LEU A 239 3.02 9.90 50.50
N SER A 240 2.56 8.66 50.28
CA SER A 240 2.19 7.74 51.34
C SER A 240 3.39 7.33 52.20
N GLU A 241 4.50 6.92 51.56
CA GLU A 241 5.75 6.55 52.23
C GLU A 241 6.32 7.72 53.06
N LEU A 242 6.30 8.93 52.48
CA LEU A 242 6.71 10.14 53.17
C LEU A 242 5.84 10.40 54.40
N ALA A 243 4.52 10.32 54.27
CA ALA A 243 3.59 10.54 55.38
C ALA A 243 3.84 9.53 56.52
N GLN A 244 4.09 8.26 56.18
CA GLN A 244 4.40 7.22 57.16
C GLN A 244 5.73 7.47 57.88
N SER A 245 6.79 7.81 57.15
CA SER A 245 8.12 8.07 57.71
C SER A 245 8.12 9.31 58.61
N VAL A 246 7.41 10.39 58.21
CA VAL A 246 7.22 11.57 59.05
C VAL A 246 6.46 11.23 60.31
N LYS A 247 5.39 10.42 60.22
CA LYS A 247 4.62 10.00 61.39
C LYS A 247 5.50 9.22 62.38
N GLN A 248 6.23 8.22 61.90
CA GLN A 248 7.14 7.44 62.74
C GLN A 248 8.23 8.30 63.40
N SER A 249 8.78 9.25 62.64
CA SER A 249 9.77 10.19 63.16
C SER A 249 9.19 11.09 64.25
N LYS A 250 7.96 11.60 64.07
CA LYS A 250 7.24 12.38 65.09
C LYS A 250 6.99 11.56 66.34
N ASP A 251 6.49 10.33 66.21
CA ASP A 251 6.23 9.44 67.35
C ASP A 251 7.49 9.15 68.17
N GLN A 252 8.66 9.05 67.53
CA GLN A 252 9.95 8.88 68.22
C GLN A 252 10.35 10.15 69.00
N VAL A 253 10.14 11.33 68.42
CA VAL A 253 10.42 12.60 69.07
C VAL A 253 9.49 12.81 70.25
N GLU A 254 8.19 12.51 70.12
CA GLU A 254 7.22 12.60 71.21
C GLU A 254 7.62 11.72 72.40
N LYS A 255 7.93 10.44 72.17
CA LYS A 255 8.42 9.54 73.24
C LYS A 255 9.68 10.05 73.92
N PHE A 256 10.60 10.64 73.17
CA PHE A 256 11.80 11.25 73.72
C PHE A 256 11.46 12.49 74.59
N VAL A 257 10.55 13.33 74.13
CA VAL A 257 10.08 14.50 74.88
C VAL A 257 9.37 14.08 76.16
N ASP A 258 8.55 13.02 76.12
CA ASP A 258 7.86 12.48 77.29
C ASP A 258 8.85 11.97 78.35
N ASP A 259 9.84 11.16 77.96
CA ASP A 259 10.88 10.67 78.89
C ASP A 259 11.69 11.82 79.53
N ILE A 260 12.05 12.85 78.75
CA ILE A 260 12.72 14.04 79.30
C ILE A 260 11.78 14.83 80.23
N SER A 261 10.50 14.93 79.89
CA SER A 261 9.49 15.62 80.70
C SER A 261 9.27 14.93 82.04
N ASP A 262 9.15 13.60 82.05
CA ASP A 262 9.02 12.79 83.27
C ASP A 262 10.22 12.99 84.20
N ARG A 263 11.43 12.98 83.64
CA ARG A 263 12.66 13.27 84.41
C ARG A 263 12.64 14.69 84.96
N HIS A 264 12.20 15.68 84.18
CA HIS A 264 12.11 17.07 84.62
C HIS A 264 11.10 17.27 85.76
N ILE A 265 9.93 16.63 85.67
CA ILE A 265 8.91 16.64 86.73
C ILE A 265 9.48 16.05 88.02
N LEU A 266 10.16 14.89 87.93
CA LEU A 266 10.80 14.25 89.08
C LEU A 266 11.86 15.15 89.72
N MET A 267 12.70 15.81 88.91
CA MET A 267 13.70 16.77 89.43
C MET A 267 13.03 17.94 90.16
N THR A 268 11.91 18.45 89.62
CA THR A 268 11.14 19.53 90.24
C THR A 268 10.54 19.10 91.58
N GLN A 269 10.00 17.89 91.65
CA GLN A 269 9.49 17.30 92.90
C GLN A 269 10.59 17.10 93.94
N TYR A 270 11.77 16.63 93.55
CA TYR A 270 12.92 16.52 94.45
C TYR A 270 13.33 17.88 95.01
N LEU A 271 13.44 18.90 94.15
CA LEU A 271 13.76 20.26 94.59
C LEU A 271 12.71 20.82 95.55
N GLN A 272 11.42 20.61 95.27
CA GLN A 272 10.35 21.07 96.14
C GLN A 272 10.36 20.35 97.49
N THR A 273 10.50 19.03 97.49
CA THR A 273 10.59 18.22 98.73
C THR A 273 11.78 18.65 99.59
N LEU A 274 12.94 18.92 98.97
CA LEU A 274 14.11 19.43 99.68
C LEU A 274 13.87 20.82 100.26
N LYS A 275 13.19 21.73 99.53
CA LYS A 275 12.81 23.05 100.06
C LYS A 275 11.87 22.93 101.26
N ASP A 276 10.83 22.11 101.15
CA ASP A 276 9.81 21.95 102.19
C ASP A 276 10.41 21.32 103.46
N THR A 277 11.28 20.32 103.31
CA THR A 277 11.99 19.66 104.44
C THR A 277 13.06 20.53 105.09
N CYS A 278 13.59 21.55 104.40
CA CYS A 278 14.54 22.53 104.97
C CYS A 278 13.88 23.64 105.80
N THR A 279 12.55 23.68 105.88
CA THR A 279 11.85 24.63 106.76
C THR A 279 12.01 24.23 108.24
N THR A 280 12.06 25.21 109.15
CA THR A 280 12.42 25.05 110.57
C THR A 280 11.47 24.18 111.42
N GLN A 281 10.43 23.59 110.82
CA GLN A 281 9.39 22.80 111.49
C GLN A 281 9.50 21.29 111.23
N ALA A 282 10.38 20.83 110.32
CA ALA A 282 10.52 19.39 110.02
C ALA A 282 11.37 18.64 111.07
N PRO A 283 10.95 17.47 111.56
CA PRO A 283 11.75 16.63 112.47
C PRO A 283 13.09 16.20 111.84
N PRO A 284 14.21 16.15 112.59
CA PRO A 284 15.53 15.76 112.07
C PRO A 284 15.56 14.40 111.35
N SER A 285 14.76 13.43 111.83
CA SER A 285 14.62 12.11 111.21
C SER A 285 14.02 12.17 109.80
N ILE A 286 13.08 13.09 109.55
CA ILE A 286 12.44 13.28 108.25
C ILE A 286 13.41 13.92 107.26
N VAL A 287 14.19 14.91 107.70
CA VAL A 287 15.21 15.58 106.87
C VAL A 287 16.27 14.58 106.40
N VAL A 288 16.81 13.78 107.32
CA VAL A 288 17.82 12.76 107.00
C VAL A 288 17.25 11.69 106.06
N PHE A 289 16.02 11.24 106.30
CA PHE A 289 15.35 10.24 105.46
C PHE A 289 15.18 10.72 104.01
N TYR A 290 14.58 11.89 103.79
CA TYR A 290 14.35 12.40 102.44
C TYR A 290 15.65 12.77 101.71
N TYR A 291 16.65 13.32 102.41
CA TYR A 291 17.96 13.62 101.82
C TYR A 291 18.65 12.37 101.26
N PHE A 292 18.76 11.30 102.05
CA PHE A 292 19.40 10.06 101.58
C PHE A 292 18.58 9.34 100.51
N LYS A 293 17.23 9.39 100.60
CA LYS A 293 16.36 8.85 99.55
C LYS A 293 16.60 9.57 98.21
N ILE A 294 16.52 10.90 98.21
CA ILE A 294 16.67 11.71 97.00
C ILE A 294 18.07 11.59 96.41
N ILE A 295 19.15 11.62 97.21
CA ILE A 295 20.52 11.42 96.68
C ILE A 295 20.69 10.05 96.03
N ARG A 296 20.09 9.00 96.59
CA ARG A 296 20.17 7.65 96.01
C ARG A 296 19.47 7.59 94.66
N GLU A 297 18.27 8.16 94.56
CA GLU A 297 17.46 8.16 93.34
C GLU A 297 18.02 9.13 92.29
N PHE A 298 18.51 10.30 92.69
CA PHE A 298 19.17 11.28 91.82
C PHE A 298 20.40 10.69 91.14
N LYS A 299 21.26 9.97 91.89
CA LYS A 299 22.40 9.22 91.32
C LYS A 299 21.98 8.22 90.24
N HIS A 300 20.77 7.66 90.32
CA HIS A 300 20.26 6.76 89.29
C HIS A 300 19.84 7.52 88.03
N VAL A 301 19.13 8.65 88.17
CA VAL A 301 18.69 9.48 87.06
C VAL A 301 19.88 10.12 86.32
N THR A 302 20.92 10.55 87.04
CA THR A 302 22.09 11.21 86.46
C THR A 302 23.10 10.26 85.82
N LYS A 303 22.92 8.93 85.90
CA LYS A 303 23.78 7.96 85.20
C LYS A 303 23.67 8.07 83.68
N SER A 304 22.52 8.51 83.18
CA SER A 304 22.31 8.84 81.77
C SER A 304 22.36 10.35 81.58
N SER A 305 23.31 10.86 80.82
CA SER A 305 23.33 12.27 80.42
C SER A 305 22.17 12.56 79.45
N PRO A 306 21.51 13.73 79.55
CA PRO A 306 20.50 14.12 78.59
C PRO A 306 21.17 14.33 77.23
N SER A 307 20.69 13.61 76.22
CA SER A 307 21.12 13.74 74.84
C SER A 307 20.24 14.75 74.10
N ARG A 308 20.72 15.25 72.95
CA ARG A 308 19.91 16.06 72.03
C ARG A 308 19.52 15.19 70.84
N LEU A 309 18.23 14.98 70.63
CA LEU A 309 17.73 14.31 69.42
C LEU A 309 17.67 15.31 68.26
N ARG A 310 18.28 14.95 67.13
CA ARG A 310 18.16 15.67 65.84
C ARG A 310 17.88 14.65 64.75
N LEU A 311 16.87 14.94 63.93
CA LEU A 311 16.48 14.13 62.77
C LEU A 311 16.58 14.99 61.51
N SER A 312 17.01 14.38 60.41
CA SER A 312 17.01 14.99 59.08
C SER A 312 16.26 14.07 58.10
N LEU A 313 15.38 14.67 57.31
CA LEU A 313 14.64 14.00 56.25
C LEU A 313 15.25 14.38 54.90
N HIS A 314 15.50 13.39 54.06
CA HIS A 314 16.00 13.57 52.71
C HIS A 314 15.20 12.69 51.75
N SER A 315 14.90 13.23 50.57
CA SER A 315 14.31 12.47 49.46
C SER A 315 15.03 12.86 48.17
N ASP A 316 15.44 11.86 47.40
CA ASP A 316 15.97 12.06 46.05
C ASP A 316 14.93 11.56 45.04
N VAL A 317 14.37 12.48 44.26
CA VAL A 317 13.44 12.13 43.18
C VAL A 317 14.23 11.52 42.02
N SER A 318 13.75 10.39 41.50
CA SER A 318 14.43 9.71 40.39
C SER A 318 14.53 10.62 39.16
N LYS A 319 15.76 10.78 38.66
CA LYS A 319 16.04 11.48 37.41
C LYS A 319 15.63 10.66 36.18
N ASP A 320 15.33 9.37 36.31
CA ASP A 320 14.90 8.57 35.16
C ASP A 320 13.57 9.06 34.58
N LEU A 321 12.72 9.68 35.40
CA LEU A 321 11.46 10.29 34.94
C LEU A 321 11.68 11.46 33.98
N THR A 322 12.82 12.15 34.02
CA THR A 322 13.09 13.23 33.06
C THR A 322 13.32 12.72 31.64
N ARG A 323 13.64 11.44 31.45
CA ARG A 323 13.81 10.83 30.11
C ARG A 323 12.53 10.85 29.29
N VAL A 324 11.35 10.88 29.93
CA VAL A 324 10.06 11.03 29.23
C VAL A 324 9.97 12.40 28.55
N LEU A 325 10.58 13.43 29.13
CA LEU A 325 10.61 14.78 28.57
C LEU A 325 11.57 14.92 27.38
N GLU A 326 12.46 13.94 27.18
CA GLU A 326 13.41 13.90 26.05
C GLU A 326 12.76 13.32 24.77
N VAL A 327 11.53 12.79 24.85
CA VAL A 327 10.82 12.24 23.69
C VAL A 327 10.22 13.36 22.86
N GLU A 328 10.79 13.63 21.68
CA GLU A 328 10.35 14.73 20.79
C GLU A 328 9.14 14.38 19.91
N LYS A 329 8.91 13.09 19.64
CA LYS A 329 7.82 12.60 18.79
C LYS A 329 7.21 11.34 19.37
N PHE A 330 5.89 11.21 19.21
CA PHE A 330 5.14 10.04 19.66
C PHE A 330 5.34 8.83 18.74
N SER A 331 5.31 9.07 17.42
CA SER A 331 5.60 8.09 16.37
C SER A 331 5.82 8.82 15.04
N ASP A 332 6.58 8.23 14.13
CA ASP A 332 6.68 8.71 12.75
C ASP A 332 5.55 8.11 11.91
N ILE A 333 4.72 8.97 11.32
CA ILE A 333 3.67 8.54 10.38
C ILE A 333 4.27 8.56 8.98
N GLN A 334 4.34 7.40 8.34
CA GLN A 334 4.79 7.26 6.95
C GLN A 334 3.63 6.77 6.10
N THR A 335 3.40 7.44 4.97
CA THR A 335 2.43 7.01 3.95
C THR A 335 3.17 6.86 2.63
N GLU A 336 3.26 5.63 2.14
CA GLU A 336 3.80 5.35 0.81
C GLU A 336 2.67 4.84 -0.10
N PRO A 337 2.30 5.59 -1.15
CA PRO A 337 1.33 5.08 -2.10
C PRO A 337 1.96 3.93 -2.88
N HIS A 338 1.30 2.78 -2.86
CA HIS A 338 1.67 1.62 -3.66
C HIS A 338 0.58 1.39 -4.70
N LEU A 339 0.91 1.66 -5.97
CA LEU A 339 0.04 1.31 -7.08
C LEU A 339 0.18 -0.18 -7.35
N VAL A 340 -0.88 -0.92 -7.02
CA VAL A 340 -0.99 -2.34 -7.32
C VAL A 340 -1.68 -2.47 -8.68
N PRO A 341 -1.01 -3.03 -9.71
CA PRO A 341 -1.64 -3.26 -10.99
C PRO A 341 -2.80 -4.25 -10.85
N LEU A 342 -3.97 -3.92 -11.40
CA LEU A 342 -5.14 -4.81 -11.33
C LEU A 342 -5.25 -5.75 -12.54
N CYS A 343 -4.65 -5.34 -13.64
CA CYS A 343 -4.36 -6.22 -14.77
C CYS A 343 -2.96 -6.80 -14.61
N GLY A 344 -2.84 -8.10 -14.85
CA GLY A 344 -1.55 -8.73 -15.10
C GLY A 344 -0.92 -8.11 -16.36
N ILE A 345 0.38 -7.81 -16.32
CA ILE A 345 1.15 -7.53 -17.55
C ILE A 345 1.23 -8.80 -18.41
N ASP A 346 1.23 -8.64 -19.73
CA ASP A 346 1.48 -9.77 -20.63
C ASP A 346 2.95 -10.18 -20.56
N PHE A 347 3.23 -11.21 -19.77
CA PHE A 347 4.60 -11.70 -19.59
C PHE A 347 5.26 -12.20 -20.87
N ALA A 348 4.54 -12.46 -21.96
CA ALA A 348 5.16 -12.74 -23.26
C ALA A 348 6.01 -11.55 -23.76
N ASN A 349 5.54 -10.32 -23.55
CA ASN A 349 6.17 -9.08 -24.01
C ASN A 349 6.84 -8.27 -22.89
N THR A 350 7.18 -8.92 -21.77
CA THR A 350 7.85 -8.24 -20.65
C THR A 350 9.37 -8.23 -20.75
N ARG A 351 10.00 -7.18 -20.24
CA ARG A 351 11.44 -7.16 -19.93
C ARG A 351 11.66 -7.20 -18.42
N MET A 352 12.82 -7.71 -18.04
CA MET A 352 13.28 -7.80 -16.65
C MET A 352 14.40 -6.77 -16.43
N GLU A 353 14.10 -5.67 -15.76
CA GLU A 353 15.02 -4.57 -15.53
C GLU A 353 15.71 -4.70 -14.16
N LEU A 354 17.04 -4.58 -14.12
CA LEU A 354 17.81 -4.55 -12.88
C LEU A 354 17.67 -3.17 -12.21
N ILE A 355 17.15 -3.14 -10.98
CA ILE A 355 16.91 -1.89 -10.24
C ILE A 355 17.84 -1.70 -9.04
N GLY A 356 18.60 -2.72 -8.65
CA GLY A 356 19.55 -2.62 -7.53
C GLY A 356 20.26 -3.93 -7.20
N GLU A 357 21.32 -3.83 -6.39
CA GLU A 357 22.09 -4.97 -5.89
C GLU A 357 22.27 -4.85 -4.38
N LEU A 358 22.16 -5.97 -3.66
CA LEU A 358 22.28 -6.02 -2.19
C LEU A 358 23.70 -6.41 -1.82
N ASN A 359 24.61 -5.43 -1.80
CA ASN A 359 26.04 -5.66 -1.51
C ASN A 359 26.24 -6.36 -0.16
N GLY A 360 27.23 -7.26 -0.07
CA GLY A 360 27.44 -8.09 1.13
C GLY A 360 26.61 -9.39 1.17
N SER A 361 25.88 -9.69 0.09
CA SER A 361 25.12 -10.93 -0.09
C SER A 361 25.71 -11.85 -1.16
N GLU A 362 27.03 -11.76 -1.41
CA GLU A 362 27.71 -12.50 -2.46
C GLU A 362 27.71 -14.01 -2.18
N GLY A 363 26.93 -14.77 -2.95
CA GLY A 363 27.01 -16.24 -3.02
C GLY A 363 26.43 -16.98 -1.81
N GLY A 364 25.33 -17.72 -2.04
CA GLY A 364 24.74 -18.61 -1.05
C GLY A 364 23.46 -18.09 -0.40
N VAL A 365 22.78 -17.12 -1.02
CA VAL A 365 21.43 -16.70 -0.60
C VAL A 365 20.42 -17.72 -1.12
N THR A 366 19.80 -18.48 -0.21
CA THR A 366 18.88 -19.57 -0.58
C THR A 366 17.41 -19.22 -0.44
N GLY A 367 17.08 -18.10 0.21
CA GLY A 367 15.72 -17.66 0.46
C GLY A 367 15.68 -16.33 1.19
N GLY A 368 14.48 -15.87 1.51
CA GLY A 368 14.25 -14.56 2.11
C GLY A 368 12.84 -14.05 1.89
N CYS A 369 12.56 -12.84 2.34
CA CYS A 369 11.28 -12.18 2.11
C CYS A 369 11.41 -10.65 2.09
N PHE A 370 10.40 -10.01 1.53
CA PHE A 370 10.16 -8.58 1.74
C PHE A 370 9.32 -8.40 3.01
N LEU A 371 9.61 -7.36 3.77
CA LEU A 371 8.77 -6.87 4.87
C LEU A 371 7.78 -5.82 4.34
N GLU A 372 6.72 -5.56 5.09
CA GLU A 372 5.70 -4.56 4.72
C GLU A 372 6.28 -3.15 4.55
N ASN A 373 7.29 -2.79 5.35
CA ASN A 373 8.01 -1.52 5.24
C ASN A 373 8.97 -1.44 4.03
N GLY A 374 9.05 -2.49 3.21
CA GLY A 374 9.93 -2.59 2.05
C GLY A 374 11.35 -3.07 2.34
N ASP A 375 11.69 -3.36 3.59
CA ASP A 375 12.96 -4.00 3.93
C ASP A 375 13.04 -5.41 3.36
N ILE A 376 14.26 -5.91 3.20
CA ILE A 376 14.53 -7.26 2.70
C ILE A 376 15.29 -8.03 3.75
N VAL A 377 14.81 -9.23 4.06
CA VAL A 377 15.48 -10.16 4.96
C VAL A 377 15.93 -11.39 4.17
N LEU A 378 17.22 -11.69 4.23
CA LEU A 378 17.84 -12.79 3.48
C LEU A 378 18.35 -13.90 4.41
N ALA A 379 18.09 -15.15 4.02
CA ALA A 379 18.74 -16.33 4.58
C ALA A 379 20.05 -16.62 3.83
N TYR A 380 21.17 -16.35 4.49
CA TYR A 380 22.50 -16.49 3.90
C TYR A 380 23.17 -17.78 4.38
N ARG A 381 23.17 -18.79 3.50
CA ARG A 381 23.55 -20.17 3.79
C ARG A 381 25.03 -20.33 4.10
N ASP A 382 25.89 -19.73 3.29
CA ASP A 382 27.32 -20.09 3.27
C ASP A 382 28.09 -19.56 4.49
N SER A 383 27.60 -18.51 5.14
CA SER A 383 28.16 -17.98 6.40
C SER A 383 27.21 -18.09 7.59
N ASN A 384 26.12 -18.85 7.47
CA ASN A 384 25.10 -19.04 8.52
C ASN A 384 24.60 -17.71 9.09
N ARG A 385 24.19 -16.79 8.22
CA ARG A 385 23.77 -15.44 8.63
C ARG A 385 22.38 -15.10 8.15
N MET A 386 21.75 -14.23 8.90
CA MET A 386 20.53 -13.52 8.52
C MET A 386 20.91 -12.06 8.29
N LEU A 387 20.53 -11.53 7.13
CA LEU A 387 20.85 -10.15 6.73
C LEU A 387 19.56 -9.36 6.54
N GLN A 388 19.49 -8.16 7.11
CA GLN A 388 18.39 -7.22 6.87
C GLN A 388 18.90 -6.00 6.14
N TYR A 389 18.26 -5.70 5.01
CA TYR A 389 18.53 -4.54 4.18
C TYR A 389 17.37 -3.54 4.25
N ASN A 390 17.70 -2.26 4.27
CA ASN A 390 16.76 -1.16 4.05
C ASN A 390 17.32 -0.29 2.92
N LYS A 391 16.52 -0.03 1.87
CA LYS A 391 16.93 0.78 0.71
C LYS A 391 18.29 0.37 0.12
N LEU A 392 18.51 -0.94 -0.04
CA LEU A 392 19.74 -1.58 -0.55
C LEU A 392 20.97 -1.53 0.39
N GLU A 393 20.85 -0.91 1.57
CA GLU A 393 21.92 -0.89 2.57
C GLU A 393 21.70 -1.97 3.64
N LEU A 394 22.77 -2.68 4.01
CA LEU A 394 22.74 -3.63 5.12
C LEU A 394 22.58 -2.87 6.44
N LYS A 395 21.48 -3.12 7.16
CA LYS A 395 21.18 -2.46 8.45
C LYS A 395 21.52 -3.34 9.64
N ARG A 396 21.13 -4.61 9.59
CA ARG A 396 21.36 -5.57 10.69
C ARG A 396 21.83 -6.90 10.12
N GLU A 397 22.65 -7.57 10.91
CA GLU A 397 23.12 -8.91 10.64
C GLU A 397 23.06 -9.75 11.91
N ARG A 398 22.78 -11.05 11.76
CA ARG A 398 22.77 -11.99 12.88
C ARG A 398 23.40 -13.31 12.47
N ASN A 399 24.30 -13.80 13.31
CA ASN A 399 24.85 -15.14 13.19
C ASN A 399 23.84 -16.17 13.68
N MET A 400 23.76 -17.28 12.95
CA MET A 400 22.80 -18.36 13.16
C MET A 400 23.56 -19.61 13.61
N GLU A 401 23.02 -20.30 14.60
CA GLU A 401 23.60 -21.58 15.04
C GLU A 401 23.48 -22.66 13.95
N TRP A 402 22.35 -22.68 13.24
CA TRP A 402 22.04 -23.64 12.17
C TRP A 402 21.94 -22.93 10.84
N ILE A 403 22.10 -23.68 9.74
CA ILE A 403 22.17 -23.12 8.40
C ILE A 403 20.79 -22.62 7.98
N PRO A 404 20.56 -21.31 7.83
CA PRO A 404 19.28 -20.79 7.38
C PRO A 404 19.02 -21.20 5.92
N ARG A 405 17.76 -21.40 5.57
CA ARG A 405 17.35 -21.81 4.21
C ARG A 405 16.40 -20.82 3.58
N ASP A 406 15.32 -20.47 4.28
CA ASP A 406 14.29 -19.55 3.79
C ASP A 406 13.64 -18.82 4.95
N VAL A 407 13.06 -17.66 4.63
CA VAL A 407 12.45 -16.73 5.59
C VAL A 407 11.11 -16.28 5.01
N VAL A 408 10.06 -16.28 5.82
CA VAL A 408 8.75 -15.75 5.43
C VAL A 408 8.24 -14.79 6.50
N CYS A 409 7.61 -13.71 6.06
CA CYS A 409 7.02 -12.69 6.92
C CYS A 409 5.56 -13.05 7.20
N GLN A 410 5.19 -13.21 8.48
CA GLN A 410 3.79 -13.38 8.87
C GLN A 410 3.15 -12.03 9.21
N SER A 411 3.91 -11.15 9.86
CA SER A 411 3.51 -9.79 10.23
C SER A 411 4.77 -8.92 10.35
N PRO A 412 4.64 -7.58 10.45
CA PRO A 412 5.80 -6.67 10.54
C PRO A 412 6.81 -7.04 11.64
N SER A 413 6.35 -7.63 12.74
CA SER A 413 7.18 -7.99 13.88
C SER A 413 7.57 -9.47 13.94
N LEU A 414 6.98 -10.35 13.12
CA LEU A 414 7.13 -11.80 13.24
C LEU A 414 7.49 -12.48 11.91
N LEU A 415 8.65 -13.13 11.90
CA LEU A 415 9.10 -13.99 10.80
C LEU A 415 9.10 -15.46 11.21
N PHE A 416 8.97 -16.35 10.23
CA PHE A 416 9.37 -17.74 10.35
C PHE A 416 10.64 -17.99 9.55
N ILE A 417 11.60 -18.66 10.19
CA ILE A 417 12.87 -19.01 9.58
C ILE A 417 12.99 -20.52 9.54
N SER A 418 13.26 -21.07 8.36
CA SER A 418 13.67 -22.46 8.21
C SER A 418 15.19 -22.55 8.32
N LYS A 419 15.68 -23.46 9.15
CA LYS A 419 17.12 -23.70 9.35
C LYS A 419 17.41 -25.18 9.51
N ASN A 420 18.56 -25.62 9.03
CA ASN A 420 18.96 -27.02 9.11
C ASN A 420 20.26 -27.16 9.91
N LYS A 421 20.28 -28.10 10.83
CA LYS A 421 21.51 -28.66 11.36
C LYS A 421 22.22 -29.41 10.23
N PRO A 422 23.55 -29.31 10.10
CA PRO A 422 24.29 -30.04 9.07
C PRO A 422 23.88 -31.51 9.02
N HIS A 423 23.40 -31.95 7.84
CA HIS A 423 23.11 -33.34 7.47
C HIS A 423 22.12 -34.14 8.36
N THR A 424 21.35 -33.51 9.25
CA THR A 424 20.61 -34.26 10.29
C THR A 424 19.16 -33.85 10.47
N LYS A 425 18.88 -32.60 10.85
CA LYS A 425 17.54 -32.13 11.21
C LYS A 425 17.26 -30.74 10.67
N GLY A 426 16.01 -30.50 10.28
CA GLY A 426 15.47 -29.21 9.90
C GLY A 426 14.51 -28.70 10.96
N CYS A 427 14.49 -27.40 11.14
CA CYS A 427 13.64 -26.70 12.09
C CYS A 427 12.98 -25.49 11.43
N VAL A 428 11.76 -25.16 11.86
CA VAL A 428 11.15 -23.86 11.64
C VAL A 428 10.98 -23.17 12.99
N GLU A 429 11.43 -21.92 13.11
CA GLU A 429 11.34 -21.13 14.34
C GLU A 429 10.82 -19.73 14.06
N LYS A 430 10.17 -19.16 15.08
CA LYS A 430 9.69 -17.79 15.11
C LYS A 430 10.81 -16.82 15.45
N PHE A 431 10.82 -15.68 14.77
CA PHE A 431 11.80 -14.63 14.94
C PHE A 431 11.12 -13.28 15.10
N ASP A 432 11.41 -12.60 16.21
CA ASP A 432 10.93 -11.28 16.57
C ASP A 432 11.83 -10.21 15.92
N MET A 433 11.24 -9.36 15.09
CA MET A 433 11.96 -8.32 14.35
C MET A 433 12.30 -7.07 15.17
N GLU A 434 11.54 -6.79 16.23
CA GLU A 434 11.77 -5.66 17.13
C GLU A 434 12.99 -5.94 18.01
N LYS A 435 12.97 -7.10 18.69
CA LYS A 435 14.09 -7.60 19.49
C LYS A 435 15.23 -8.15 18.63
N PHE A 436 14.96 -8.37 17.35
CA PHE A 436 15.85 -9.02 16.39
C PHE A 436 16.37 -10.37 16.91
N ALA A 437 15.50 -11.18 17.51
CA ALA A 437 15.86 -12.39 18.25
C ALA A 437 14.84 -13.53 18.05
N PHE A 438 15.29 -14.76 18.31
CA PHE A 438 14.39 -15.92 18.32
C PHE A 438 13.44 -15.88 19.50
N ILE A 439 12.21 -16.33 19.27
CA ILE A 439 11.26 -16.60 20.33
C ILE A 439 11.53 -18.03 20.83
N GLU A 440 11.52 -18.26 22.14
CA GLU A 440 12.01 -19.51 22.77
C GLU A 440 11.18 -20.76 22.42
N ASP A 441 10.05 -20.62 21.72
CA ASP A 441 9.23 -21.72 21.23
C ASP A 441 9.71 -22.27 19.88
N LYS A 442 10.24 -23.50 19.89
CA LYS A 442 10.50 -24.28 18.68
C LYS A 442 9.18 -24.79 18.08
N PHE A 443 9.01 -24.55 16.79
CA PHE A 443 7.71 -24.76 16.14
C PHE A 443 7.58 -26.12 15.46
N LEU A 444 8.58 -26.53 14.68
CA LEU A 444 8.55 -27.78 13.93
C LEU A 444 9.96 -28.36 13.83
N GLU A 445 10.18 -29.56 14.37
CA GLU A 445 11.38 -30.38 14.07
C GLU A 445 11.04 -31.48 13.05
N THR A 446 11.82 -31.56 11.98
CA THR A 446 11.67 -32.54 10.88
C THR A 446 13.04 -32.88 10.28
N ASN A 447 13.10 -33.66 9.20
CA ASN A 447 14.37 -34.10 8.60
C ASN A 447 15.16 -32.94 7.97
N ILE A 448 14.63 -32.33 6.90
CA ILE A 448 15.26 -31.19 6.23
C ILE A 448 14.14 -30.29 5.76
N VAL A 449 14.22 -28.99 6.08
CA VAL A 449 13.29 -27.97 5.56
C VAL A 449 14.05 -27.10 4.57
N TYR A 450 13.50 -26.91 3.37
CA TYR A 450 14.17 -26.14 2.32
C TYR A 450 13.57 -24.75 2.11
N SER A 451 12.25 -24.65 2.07
CA SER A 451 11.55 -23.42 1.72
C SER A 451 10.26 -23.30 2.50
N LEU A 452 9.82 -22.07 2.70
CA LEU A 452 8.59 -21.72 3.40
C LEU A 452 7.71 -20.87 2.48
N ALA A 453 6.40 -21.01 2.66
CA ALA A 453 5.38 -20.12 2.09
C ALA A 453 4.30 -19.84 3.14
N ILE A 454 3.64 -18.69 3.04
CA ILE A 454 2.52 -18.31 3.91
C ILE A 454 1.32 -18.01 3.02
N SER A 455 0.15 -18.52 3.42
CA SER A 455 -1.13 -18.13 2.84
C SER A 455 -2.25 -18.33 3.87
N SER A 456 -3.21 -17.41 3.89
CA SER A 456 -4.43 -17.52 4.71
C SER A 456 -4.15 -17.83 6.19
N GLY A 457 -3.08 -17.28 6.76
CA GLY A 457 -2.68 -17.50 8.16
C GLY A 457 -1.96 -18.83 8.44
N PHE A 458 -1.77 -19.69 7.44
CA PHE A 458 -1.02 -20.93 7.53
C PHE A 458 0.37 -20.79 6.94
N VAL A 459 1.30 -21.58 7.46
CA VAL A 459 2.66 -21.71 6.93
C VAL A 459 2.81 -23.10 6.31
N TYR A 460 3.46 -23.14 5.15
CA TYR A 460 3.74 -24.34 4.39
C TYR A 460 5.25 -24.53 4.32
N ALA A 461 5.75 -25.68 4.77
CA ALA A 461 7.16 -26.03 4.74
C ALA A 461 7.44 -27.16 3.76
N ALA A 462 8.35 -26.94 2.81
CA ALA A 462 8.86 -27.99 1.92
C ALA A 462 9.93 -28.81 2.65
N CYS A 463 9.57 -30.03 3.05
CA CYS A 463 10.37 -30.93 3.88
C CYS A 463 11.04 -32.08 3.10
N SER A 464 11.52 -31.85 1.88
CA SER A 464 12.13 -32.84 0.97
C SER A 464 11.16 -33.88 0.39
N ASP A 465 10.45 -34.66 1.22
CA ASP A 465 9.52 -35.73 0.84
C ASP A 465 8.07 -35.46 1.22
N SER A 466 7.84 -34.37 1.95
CA SER A 466 6.51 -33.90 2.31
C SER A 466 6.45 -32.38 2.26
N ILE A 467 5.26 -31.84 2.04
CA ILE A 467 4.94 -30.45 2.34
C ILE A 467 4.09 -30.46 3.60
N VAL A 468 4.45 -29.67 4.61
CA VAL A 468 3.78 -29.63 5.90
C VAL A 468 3.07 -28.28 6.03
N LYS A 469 1.75 -28.30 6.18
CA LYS A 469 0.92 -27.12 6.50
C LYS A 469 0.69 -27.07 8.00
N PHE A 470 0.96 -25.93 8.60
CA PHE A 470 0.76 -25.68 10.02
C PHE A 470 0.17 -24.29 10.28
N ASP A 471 -0.51 -24.13 11.41
CA ASP A 471 -1.13 -22.88 11.84
C ASP A 471 -0.11 -21.89 12.43
N SER A 472 -0.56 -20.82 13.09
CA SER A 472 0.31 -19.84 13.74
C SER A 472 0.87 -20.30 15.10
N GLU A 473 0.34 -21.38 15.68
CA GLU A 473 0.64 -21.82 17.04
C GLU A 473 1.68 -22.94 17.11
N GLY A 474 1.63 -23.88 16.17
CA GLY A 474 2.56 -25.02 16.17
C GLY A 474 2.03 -26.17 15.34
N ASN A 475 0.72 -26.17 15.14
CA ASN A 475 0.00 -27.40 14.97
C ASN A 475 -0.02 -27.78 13.49
N ILE A 476 0.39 -29.00 13.22
CA ILE A 476 0.35 -29.56 11.87
C ILE A 476 -1.11 -29.76 11.50
N VAL A 477 -1.57 -28.98 10.53
CA VAL A 477 -2.92 -29.08 9.96
C VAL A 477 -2.97 -30.20 8.95
N LYS A 478 -1.94 -30.32 8.09
CA LYS A 478 -1.91 -31.33 7.03
C LYS A 478 -0.50 -31.63 6.54
N ARG A 479 -0.29 -32.86 6.05
CA ARG A 479 0.90 -33.26 5.28
C ARG A 479 0.50 -33.70 3.88
N TYR A 480 1.22 -33.19 2.90
CA TYR A 480 1.08 -33.56 1.49
C TYR A 480 2.30 -34.40 1.13
N GLU A 481 2.07 -35.64 0.70
CA GLU A 481 3.14 -36.51 0.20
C GLU A 481 3.63 -36.01 -1.15
N VAL A 482 4.94 -35.80 -1.27
CA VAL A 482 5.57 -35.35 -2.51
C VAL A 482 6.80 -36.21 -2.80
N LYS A 483 7.31 -36.12 -4.03
CA LYS A 483 8.54 -36.82 -4.37
C LYS A 483 9.70 -36.25 -3.55
N LYS A 484 10.59 -37.14 -3.08
CA LYS A 484 11.84 -36.77 -2.41
C LYS A 484 12.61 -35.74 -3.23
N ARG A 485 13.25 -34.78 -2.55
CA ARG A 485 13.93 -33.60 -3.14
C ARG A 485 12.97 -32.55 -3.72
N THR A 486 11.81 -32.40 -3.11
CA THR A 486 10.98 -31.19 -3.27
C THR A 486 11.62 -30.05 -2.48
N THR A 487 12.08 -29.01 -3.17
CA THR A 487 12.98 -27.98 -2.63
C THR A 487 12.30 -26.65 -2.37
N SER A 488 11.21 -26.33 -3.08
CA SER A 488 10.49 -25.09 -2.85
C SER A 488 8.99 -25.26 -2.93
N VAL A 489 8.29 -24.39 -2.20
CA VAL A 489 6.83 -24.32 -2.14
C VAL A 489 6.40 -22.85 -2.22
N ALA A 490 5.32 -22.57 -2.92
CA ALA A 490 4.60 -21.31 -2.92
C ALA A 490 3.10 -21.59 -3.01
N ILE A 491 2.31 -20.63 -2.56
CA ILE A 491 0.85 -20.72 -2.53
C ILE A 491 0.29 -19.56 -3.33
N ASN A 492 -0.69 -19.83 -4.20
CA ASN A 492 -1.36 -18.76 -4.95
C ASN A 492 -2.62 -18.27 -4.23
N LYS A 493 -3.29 -17.25 -4.79
CA LYS A 493 -4.51 -16.65 -4.21
C LYS A 493 -5.72 -17.60 -4.12
N SER A 494 -5.66 -18.75 -4.79
CA SER A 494 -6.68 -19.80 -4.73
C SER A 494 -6.34 -20.89 -3.71
N ASP A 495 -5.33 -20.67 -2.86
CA ASP A 495 -4.76 -21.65 -1.92
C ASP A 495 -4.29 -22.95 -2.59
N GLU A 496 -3.94 -22.89 -3.88
CA GLU A 496 -3.27 -24.00 -4.56
C GLU A 496 -1.79 -24.02 -4.18
N ILE A 497 -1.25 -25.23 -4.04
CA ILE A 497 0.12 -25.48 -3.59
C ILE A 497 0.98 -25.76 -4.81
N ILE A 498 1.99 -24.92 -5.02
CA ILE A 498 2.95 -25.03 -6.11
C ILE A 498 4.28 -25.50 -5.54
N SER A 499 4.86 -26.53 -6.13
CA SER A 499 6.12 -27.11 -5.65
C SER A 499 7.08 -27.45 -6.76
N SER A 500 8.38 -27.29 -6.51
CA SER A 500 9.44 -27.72 -7.42
C SER A 500 10.20 -28.93 -6.87
N ASN A 501 10.55 -29.84 -7.77
CA ASN A 501 11.38 -30.99 -7.46
C ASN A 501 12.69 -30.94 -8.26
N CYS A 502 13.81 -30.76 -7.56
CA CYS A 502 15.10 -30.46 -8.19
C CYS A 502 15.74 -31.67 -8.91
N THR A 503 15.32 -32.91 -8.60
CA THR A 503 15.86 -34.11 -9.25
C THR A 503 15.08 -34.49 -10.49
N THR A 504 13.75 -34.37 -10.45
CA THR A 504 12.88 -34.74 -11.58
C THR A 504 12.73 -33.60 -12.59
N ASN A 505 13.06 -32.36 -12.21
CA ASN A 505 12.85 -31.13 -12.99
C ASN A 505 11.37 -30.82 -13.27
N TYR A 506 10.47 -31.30 -12.41
CA TYR A 506 9.05 -31.00 -12.48
C TYR A 506 8.68 -29.88 -11.51
N VAL A 507 7.71 -29.09 -11.95
CA VAL A 507 6.91 -28.20 -11.11
C VAL A 507 5.49 -28.75 -11.09
N THR A 508 4.89 -28.81 -9.91
CA THR A 508 3.54 -29.39 -9.71
C THR A 508 2.65 -28.37 -9.04
N VAL A 509 1.43 -28.22 -9.54
CA VAL A 509 0.35 -27.45 -8.91
C VAL A 509 -0.66 -28.46 -8.38
N MET A 510 -1.00 -28.38 -7.11
CA MET A 510 -1.99 -29.22 -6.45
C MET A 510 -2.97 -28.38 -5.65
N ASN A 511 -4.19 -28.88 -5.47
CA ASN A 511 -5.17 -28.20 -4.61
C ASN A 511 -4.90 -28.48 -3.12
N ASP A 512 -5.69 -27.86 -2.23
CA ASP A 512 -5.57 -28.08 -0.77
C ASP A 512 -5.97 -29.51 -0.34
N SER A 513 -6.65 -30.29 -1.19
CA SER A 513 -6.89 -31.72 -0.93
C SER A 513 -5.63 -32.57 -1.14
N GLY A 514 -4.67 -32.09 -1.94
CA GLY A 514 -3.44 -32.78 -2.34
C GLY A 514 -3.53 -33.42 -3.72
N GLU A 515 -4.63 -33.22 -4.45
CA GLU A 515 -4.77 -33.69 -5.82
C GLU A 515 -3.97 -32.82 -6.78
N LYS A 516 -3.22 -33.48 -7.64
CA LYS A 516 -2.43 -32.83 -8.68
C LYS A 516 -3.33 -32.27 -9.77
N LEU A 517 -3.31 -30.95 -9.96
CA LEU A 517 -4.05 -30.25 -11.00
C LEU A 517 -3.23 -30.12 -12.28
N HIS A 518 -2.00 -29.62 -12.17
CA HIS A 518 -1.13 -29.33 -13.30
C HIS A 518 0.31 -29.77 -13.04
N SER A 519 1.07 -29.99 -14.10
CA SER A 519 2.52 -30.11 -14.01
C SER A 519 3.22 -29.49 -15.20
N TYR A 520 4.38 -28.94 -14.90
CA TYR A 520 5.28 -28.37 -15.88
C TYR A 520 6.61 -29.13 -15.89
N PHE A 521 7.08 -29.40 -17.10
CA PHE A 521 8.41 -29.91 -17.38
C PHE A 521 8.91 -29.26 -18.67
N HIS A 522 10.18 -28.91 -18.72
CA HIS A 522 10.78 -28.34 -19.91
C HIS A 522 12.25 -28.72 -20.03
N LYS A 523 12.71 -28.95 -21.26
CA LYS A 523 14.09 -29.38 -21.56
C LYS A 523 15.16 -28.40 -21.05
N LYS A 524 14.85 -27.10 -21.04
CA LYS A 524 15.72 -26.02 -20.54
C LYS A 524 15.64 -25.78 -19.03
N LEU A 525 14.69 -26.42 -18.31
CA LEU A 525 14.61 -26.29 -16.86
C LEU A 525 15.46 -27.39 -16.22
N LYS A 526 16.54 -27.02 -15.53
CA LYS A 526 17.41 -27.95 -14.80
C LYS A 526 17.55 -27.51 -13.36
N TYR A 527 17.33 -28.45 -12.46
CA TYR A 527 17.42 -28.28 -11.01
C TYR A 527 16.57 -27.10 -10.51
N PRO A 528 15.22 -27.17 -10.65
CA PRO A 528 14.35 -26.11 -10.18
C PRO A 528 14.40 -26.00 -8.65
N TYR A 529 15.15 -25.03 -8.12
CA TYR A 529 15.45 -24.95 -6.69
C TYR A 529 14.43 -24.09 -5.95
N GLY A 530 14.37 -22.79 -6.27
CA GLY A 530 13.43 -21.83 -5.72
C GLY A 530 12.28 -21.52 -6.68
N LEU A 531 11.12 -21.20 -6.12
CA LEU A 531 10.00 -20.65 -6.87
C LEU A 531 9.24 -19.63 -6.04
N ASP A 532 8.46 -18.79 -6.71
CA ASP A 532 7.49 -17.91 -6.08
C ASP A 532 6.33 -17.60 -7.01
N VAL A 533 5.26 -17.03 -6.46
CA VAL A 533 4.05 -16.67 -7.20
C VAL A 533 3.79 -15.19 -7.03
N ASN A 534 3.59 -14.48 -8.13
CA ASN A 534 3.26 -13.06 -8.05
C ASN A 534 1.77 -12.84 -7.70
N PHE A 535 1.40 -11.61 -7.41
CA PHE A 535 0.02 -11.25 -7.05
C PHE A 535 -1.02 -11.50 -8.17
N SER A 536 -0.59 -11.72 -9.43
CA SER A 536 -1.44 -12.10 -10.55
C SER A 536 -1.63 -13.62 -10.69
N GLY A 537 -0.91 -14.42 -9.89
CA GLY A 537 -0.95 -15.88 -9.91
C GLY A 537 0.04 -16.55 -10.87
N ASN A 538 0.90 -15.78 -11.53
CA ASN A 538 1.94 -16.33 -12.41
C ASN A 538 3.05 -16.95 -11.56
N ILE A 539 3.56 -18.10 -12.01
CA ILE A 539 4.54 -18.92 -11.29
C ILE A 539 5.93 -18.64 -11.85
N PHE A 540 6.87 -18.28 -10.98
CA PHE A 540 8.26 -18.01 -11.35
C PHE A 540 9.14 -19.12 -10.79
N VAL A 541 9.86 -19.81 -11.66
CA VAL A 541 10.63 -21.01 -11.32
C VAL A 541 12.09 -20.78 -11.66
N VAL A 542 12.94 -20.89 -10.65
CA VAL A 542 14.40 -20.74 -10.79
C VAL A 542 15.04 -22.07 -11.17
N GLY A 543 15.54 -22.18 -12.40
CA GLY A 543 16.39 -23.27 -12.85
C GLY A 543 17.84 -23.01 -12.46
N SER A 544 18.28 -23.54 -11.31
CA SER A 544 19.61 -23.24 -10.79
C SER A 544 20.75 -23.75 -11.65
N ASP A 545 20.61 -24.94 -12.22
CA ASP A 545 21.66 -25.55 -13.04
C ASP A 545 21.55 -25.08 -14.50
N SER A 546 20.36 -24.64 -14.92
CA SER A 546 20.11 -24.12 -16.26
C SER A 546 20.30 -22.62 -16.41
N ASN A 547 20.64 -21.90 -15.33
CA ASN A 547 20.88 -20.46 -15.32
C ASN A 547 19.72 -19.66 -15.94
N ASN A 548 18.49 -19.96 -15.52
CA ASN A 548 17.32 -19.28 -16.04
C ASN A 548 16.16 -19.20 -15.04
N ILE A 549 15.22 -18.30 -15.34
CA ILE A 549 13.92 -18.20 -14.67
C ILE A 549 12.84 -18.47 -15.71
N HIS A 550 11.98 -19.43 -15.42
CA HIS A 550 10.80 -19.75 -16.21
C HIS A 550 9.59 -19.04 -15.60
N ILE A 551 8.82 -18.33 -16.43
CA ILE A 551 7.55 -17.73 -16.04
C ILE A 551 6.42 -18.57 -16.62
N LEU A 552 5.52 -19.01 -15.76
CA LEU A 552 4.38 -19.82 -16.14
C LEU A 552 3.07 -19.11 -15.80
N SER A 553 2.03 -19.41 -16.57
CA SER A 553 0.65 -19.06 -16.21
C SER A 553 0.22 -19.78 -14.93
N PRO A 554 -0.89 -19.39 -14.28
CA PRO A 554 -1.44 -20.12 -13.13
C PRO A 554 -1.71 -21.61 -13.42
N LYS A 555 -1.95 -21.96 -14.68
CA LYS A 555 -2.17 -23.34 -15.16
C LYS A 555 -0.87 -24.08 -15.52
N ALA A 556 0.27 -23.51 -15.17
CA ALA A 556 1.61 -24.04 -15.43
C ALA A 556 1.99 -24.11 -16.94
N GLU A 557 1.45 -23.21 -17.76
CA GLU A 557 1.82 -23.07 -19.18
C GLU A 557 2.97 -22.07 -19.32
N LEU A 558 3.96 -22.36 -20.18
CA LEU A 558 5.12 -21.50 -20.35
C LEU A 558 4.77 -20.16 -21.01
N LEU A 559 5.11 -19.05 -20.37
CA LEU A 559 4.96 -17.70 -20.90
C LEU A 559 6.28 -17.15 -21.43
N LYS A 560 7.35 -17.21 -20.62
CA LYS A 560 8.67 -16.65 -20.97
C LYS A 560 9.80 -17.32 -20.20
N ILE A 561 11.02 -17.24 -20.75
CA ILE A 561 12.26 -17.69 -20.09
C ILE A 561 13.25 -16.52 -20.10
N PHE A 562 13.80 -16.21 -18.93
CA PHE A 562 14.88 -15.24 -18.78
C PHE A 562 16.16 -15.95 -18.38
N ASP A 563 17.28 -15.65 -19.04
CA ASP A 563 18.58 -16.16 -18.64
C ASP A 563 19.15 -15.31 -17.50
N ILE A 564 19.55 -15.96 -16.41
CA ILE A 564 20.13 -15.33 -15.21
C ILE A 564 21.28 -16.18 -14.72
N GLU A 565 22.38 -15.55 -14.33
CA GLU A 565 23.56 -16.26 -13.86
C GLU A 565 23.38 -16.82 -12.43
N SER A 566 23.52 -18.14 -12.28
CA SER A 566 23.54 -18.88 -11.01
C SER A 566 22.39 -18.56 -10.02
N PRO A 567 21.12 -18.50 -10.46
CA PRO A 567 20.01 -18.13 -9.59
C PRO A 567 19.67 -19.28 -8.63
N LYS A 568 19.29 -18.94 -7.40
CA LYS A 568 18.90 -19.91 -6.35
C LYS A 568 17.49 -19.71 -5.85
N CYS A 569 17.10 -18.49 -5.55
CA CYS A 569 15.75 -18.17 -5.11
C CYS A 569 15.24 -16.93 -5.86
N ILE A 570 13.92 -16.82 -5.93
CA ILE A 570 13.21 -15.63 -6.35
C ILE A 570 12.12 -15.38 -5.32
N LYS A 571 11.91 -14.13 -4.93
CA LYS A 571 10.82 -13.72 -4.05
C LYS A 571 10.28 -12.38 -4.50
N PHE A 572 8.96 -12.23 -4.54
CA PHE A 572 8.27 -11.01 -4.93
C PHE A 572 7.96 -10.13 -3.72
N LYS A 573 8.09 -8.81 -3.92
CA LYS A 573 7.47 -7.84 -3.03
C LYS A 573 5.97 -7.91 -3.25
N GLU A 574 5.22 -8.04 -2.16
CA GLU A 574 3.77 -8.19 -2.21
C GLU A 574 3.11 -7.11 -3.07
N ASN A 575 2.13 -7.52 -3.88
CA ASN A 575 1.35 -6.64 -4.75
C ASN A 575 2.20 -5.76 -5.70
N SER A 576 3.38 -6.24 -6.09
CA SER A 576 4.27 -5.54 -7.02
C SER A 576 4.87 -6.46 -8.07
N TYR A 577 5.43 -5.87 -9.12
CA TYR A 577 6.29 -6.54 -10.10
C TYR A 577 7.78 -6.46 -9.75
N VAL A 578 8.09 -6.16 -8.49
CA VAL A 578 9.45 -6.13 -7.98
C VAL A 578 9.74 -7.45 -7.29
N CYS A 579 10.90 -8.04 -7.59
CA CYS A 579 11.39 -9.24 -6.93
C CYS A 579 12.89 -9.10 -6.64
N PHE A 580 13.39 -9.85 -5.67
CA PHE A 580 14.82 -10.13 -5.61
C PHE A 580 15.11 -11.54 -6.13
N VAL A 581 16.28 -11.72 -6.72
CA VAL A 581 16.82 -13.02 -7.14
C VAL A 581 18.12 -13.25 -6.40
N GLY A 582 18.11 -14.23 -5.49
CA GLY A 582 19.30 -14.69 -4.79
C GLY A 582 20.16 -15.56 -5.70
N SER A 583 21.48 -15.47 -5.54
CA SER A 583 22.45 -16.19 -6.36
C SER A 583 23.36 -17.10 -5.53
N GLU A 584 23.78 -18.21 -6.14
CA GLU A 584 24.79 -19.10 -5.55
C GLU A 584 26.20 -18.51 -5.64
N LYS A 585 26.47 -17.62 -6.61
CA LYS A 585 27.83 -17.13 -6.91
C LYS A 585 27.97 -15.61 -6.90
N LYS A 586 26.87 -14.90 -7.12
CA LYS A 586 26.86 -13.44 -7.27
C LYS A 586 26.11 -12.78 -6.11
N THR A 587 26.15 -11.47 -6.07
CA THR A 587 25.32 -10.64 -5.21
C THR A 587 23.84 -10.85 -5.53
N THR A 588 22.98 -10.77 -4.52
CA THR A 588 21.52 -10.76 -4.71
C THR A 588 21.10 -9.49 -5.44
N LYS A 589 20.25 -9.63 -6.46
CA LYS A 589 19.84 -8.54 -7.34
C LYS A 589 18.34 -8.30 -7.25
N LEU A 590 17.93 -7.02 -7.31
CA LEU A 590 16.53 -6.63 -7.40
C LEU A 590 16.16 -6.35 -8.84
N TYR A 591 15.00 -6.84 -9.24
CA TYR A 591 14.47 -6.64 -10.57
C TYR A 591 13.05 -6.11 -10.54
N LYS A 592 12.69 -5.37 -11.59
CA LYS A 592 11.32 -4.95 -11.89
C LYS A 592 10.91 -5.49 -13.26
N PHE A 593 9.75 -6.13 -13.33
CA PHE A 593 9.16 -6.49 -14.62
C PHE A 593 8.38 -5.32 -15.19
N LEU A 594 8.61 -5.03 -16.46
CA LEU A 594 7.96 -3.98 -17.23
C LEU A 594 7.44 -4.56 -18.55
N GLU A 595 6.29 -4.09 -19.00
CA GLU A 595 5.74 -4.41 -20.33
C GLU A 595 6.40 -3.52 -21.37
N ASP A 596 6.87 -4.11 -22.48
CA ASP A 596 7.33 -3.34 -23.63
C ASP A 596 6.09 -2.81 -24.38
N MET A 597 5.90 -1.49 -24.38
CA MET A 597 4.80 -0.81 -25.08
C MET A 597 4.99 -0.78 -26.60
#